data_AF-A0A1H7APY5-F1
#
_entry.id   AF-A0A1H7APY5-F1
#
_cell.length_a   1.000
_cell.length_b   1.000
_cell.length_c   1.000
_cell.angle_alpha   90.00
_cell.angle_beta   90.00
_cell.angle_gamma   90.00
#
_symmetry.space_group_name_H-M   'P 1'
#
loop_
_entity.id
_entity.type
_entity.pdbx_description
1 polymer ?
#
loop_
_entity_poly.entity_id
_entity_poly.type
_entity_poly.pdbx_seq_one_letter_code
_entity_poly.pdbx_strand_id
1 'polypeptide(L)'
;MVGHSVRAEREIAADVERVWEVITDLDYASEVIPAILHIERLEGEGYEVGVRWRETRKMWGREETEEMWVETVDAPRSTTVRAESRGTEYVTTYTLEPLADGTRIVCDFSAETPHPGPAQRVGWFLFGKAGMKATRKALADDLDHVAKAAEHVEDE
;
A
#
# COMPACT_ATOMS: atom_id res chain seq x y z
N MET A 1 -2.64 22.57 -7.31
CA MET A 1 -2.29 21.33 -6.61
C MET A 1 -3.18 21.17 -5.39
N VAL A 2 -3.75 19.99 -5.22
CA VAL A 2 -4.33 19.51 -3.96
C VAL A 2 -3.69 18.15 -3.69
N GLY A 3 -3.53 17.81 -2.41
CA GLY A 3 -2.96 16.52 -2.07
C GLY A 3 -3.03 16.26 -0.58
N HIS A 4 -2.82 15.01 -0.22
CA HIS A 4 -2.61 14.59 1.16
C HIS A 4 -1.58 13.49 1.24
N SER A 5 -0.95 13.43 2.40
CA SER A 5 -0.24 12.26 2.85
C SER A 5 -0.88 11.71 4.13
N VAL A 6 -0.78 10.40 4.29
CA VAL A 6 -1.14 9.69 5.51
C VAL A 6 -0.05 8.70 5.86
N ARG A 7 0.12 8.46 7.15
CA ARG A 7 1.06 7.49 7.70
C ARG A 7 0.31 6.50 8.58
N ALA A 8 0.57 5.23 8.38
CA ALA A 8 0.23 4.13 9.27
C ALA A 8 1.50 3.36 9.65
N GLU A 9 1.50 2.75 10.82
CA GLU A 9 2.63 1.95 11.29
C GLU A 9 2.12 0.84 12.20
N ARG A 10 2.88 -0.25 12.26
CA ARG A 10 2.59 -1.42 13.08
C ARG A 10 3.90 -2.11 13.49
N GLU A 11 3.94 -2.62 14.71
CA GLU A 11 4.96 -3.57 15.15
C GLU A 11 4.45 -4.99 14.93
N ILE A 12 5.28 -5.83 14.32
CA ILE A 12 4.98 -7.20 13.92
C ILE A 12 5.97 -8.11 14.63
N ALA A 13 5.48 -9.16 15.29
CA ALA A 13 6.30 -10.15 15.97
C ALA A 13 6.89 -11.19 14.99
N ALA A 14 7.60 -10.70 13.97
CA ALA A 14 8.30 -11.49 12.96
C ALA A 14 9.57 -10.77 12.48
N ASP A 15 10.53 -11.55 12.00
CA ASP A 15 11.78 -11.03 11.44
C ASP A 15 11.54 -10.20 10.16
N VAL A 16 12.46 -9.29 9.87
CA VAL A 16 12.30 -8.31 8.78
C VAL A 16 12.19 -8.99 7.41
N GLU A 17 12.89 -10.11 7.23
CA GLU A 17 12.83 -10.92 6.02
C GLU A 17 11.43 -11.51 5.81
N ARG A 18 10.78 -11.99 6.87
CA ARG A 18 9.43 -12.54 6.79
C ARG A 18 8.40 -11.47 6.45
N VAL A 19 8.50 -10.30 7.09
CA VAL A 19 7.62 -9.16 6.78
C VAL A 19 7.84 -8.70 5.34
N TRP A 20 9.09 -8.66 4.88
CA TRP A 20 9.45 -8.31 3.51
C TRP A 20 8.83 -9.25 2.48
N GLU A 21 8.93 -10.55 2.69
CA GLU A 21 8.29 -11.57 1.83
C GLU A 21 6.79 -11.32 1.71
N VAL A 22 6.09 -11.12 2.83
CA VAL A 22 4.64 -10.90 2.83
C VAL A 22 4.23 -9.65 2.04
N ILE A 23 4.96 -8.54 2.18
CA ILE A 23 4.58 -7.29 1.49
C ILE A 23 5.02 -7.23 0.03
N THR A 24 5.90 -8.13 -0.42
CA THR A 24 6.41 -8.18 -1.80
C THR A 24 5.86 -9.36 -2.60
N ASP A 25 5.15 -10.30 -1.96
CA ASP A 25 4.43 -11.38 -2.64
C ASP A 25 3.10 -10.87 -3.24
N LEU A 26 3.19 -10.33 -4.47
CA LEU A 26 2.03 -9.85 -5.21
C LEU A 26 1.02 -10.95 -5.53
N ASP A 27 1.49 -12.19 -5.70
CA ASP A 27 0.64 -13.30 -6.14
C ASP A 27 -0.22 -13.82 -4.97
N TYR A 28 0.25 -13.61 -3.73
CA TYR A 28 -0.48 -13.93 -2.50
C TYR A 28 -1.16 -12.72 -1.85
N ALA A 29 -0.97 -11.50 -2.38
CA ALA A 29 -1.46 -10.27 -1.76
C ALA A 29 -2.98 -10.24 -1.51
N SER A 30 -3.81 -10.81 -2.40
CA SER A 30 -5.27 -10.87 -2.22
C SER A 30 -5.75 -11.88 -1.16
N GLU A 31 -4.91 -12.87 -0.83
CA GLU A 31 -5.17 -13.82 0.27
C GLU A 31 -4.80 -13.17 1.61
N VAL A 32 -3.77 -12.32 1.63
CA VAL A 32 -3.31 -11.62 2.84
C VAL A 32 -4.21 -10.43 3.18
N ILE A 33 -4.47 -9.54 2.21
CA ILE A 33 -5.18 -8.27 2.42
C ILE A 33 -6.58 -8.38 1.81
N PRO A 34 -7.65 -8.54 2.62
CA PRO A 34 -9.01 -8.77 2.10
C PRO A 34 -9.60 -7.61 1.29
N ALA A 35 -9.03 -6.41 1.42
CA ALA A 35 -9.41 -5.26 0.62
C ALA A 35 -8.92 -5.36 -0.84
N ILE A 36 -7.89 -6.17 -1.11
CA ILE A 36 -7.39 -6.49 -2.45
C ILE A 36 -8.23 -7.64 -2.99
N LEU A 37 -9.05 -7.36 -3.99
CA LEU A 37 -9.95 -8.35 -4.58
C LEU A 37 -9.28 -9.14 -5.70
N HIS A 38 -8.36 -8.51 -6.43
CA HIS A 38 -7.71 -9.13 -7.56
C HIS A 38 -6.39 -8.44 -7.91
N ILE A 39 -5.37 -9.23 -8.23
CA ILE A 39 -4.09 -8.80 -8.79
C ILE A 39 -3.95 -9.43 -10.18
N GLU A 40 -3.68 -8.60 -11.18
CA GLU A 40 -3.36 -9.02 -12.54
C GLU A 40 -1.96 -8.52 -12.90
N ARG A 41 -1.00 -9.45 -13.03
CA ARG A 41 0.36 -9.12 -13.44
C ARG A 41 0.40 -8.65 -14.90
N LEU A 42 0.99 -7.49 -15.15
CA LEU A 42 1.08 -6.89 -16.49
C LEU A 42 2.47 -7.00 -17.08
N GLU A 43 3.50 -6.79 -16.27
CA GLU A 43 4.90 -6.80 -16.70
C GLU A 43 5.83 -7.21 -15.57
N GLY A 44 6.86 -8.02 -15.90
CA GLY A 44 7.87 -8.49 -14.96
C GLY A 44 7.42 -9.66 -14.08
N GLU A 45 8.38 -10.32 -13.44
CA GLU A 45 8.18 -11.46 -12.54
C GLU A 45 8.63 -11.08 -11.11
N GLY A 46 8.11 -11.79 -10.11
CA GLY A 46 8.43 -11.52 -8.71
C GLY A 46 8.09 -10.09 -8.29
N TYR A 47 9.04 -9.44 -7.62
CA TYR A 47 8.94 -8.06 -7.13
C TYR A 47 10.27 -7.32 -7.32
N GLU A 48 10.44 -6.69 -8.48
CA GLU A 48 11.61 -5.89 -8.83
C GLU A 48 11.19 -4.53 -9.39
N VAL A 49 12.13 -3.58 -9.46
CA VAL A 49 11.90 -2.26 -10.07
C VAL A 49 11.37 -2.42 -11.49
N GLY A 50 10.26 -1.76 -11.79
CA GLY A 50 9.60 -1.81 -13.09
C GLY A 50 8.56 -2.93 -13.23
N VAL A 51 8.40 -3.83 -12.25
CA VAL A 51 7.25 -4.76 -12.22
C VAL A 51 5.95 -3.95 -12.17
N ARG A 52 4.97 -4.33 -13.00
CA ARG A 52 3.67 -3.66 -13.12
C ARG A 52 2.53 -4.65 -12.94
N TRP A 53 1.50 -4.21 -12.24
CA TRP A 53 0.27 -4.98 -12.06
C TRP A 53 -0.96 -4.08 -12.05
N ARG A 54 -2.11 -4.68 -12.30
CA ARG A 54 -3.42 -4.09 -12.06
C ARG A 54 -3.95 -4.63 -10.75
N GLU A 55 -4.29 -3.73 -9.83
CA GLU A 55 -4.85 -4.07 -8.53
C GLU A 55 -6.29 -3.58 -8.45
N THR A 56 -7.22 -4.48 -8.16
CA THR A 56 -8.61 -4.12 -7.87
C THR A 56 -8.83 -4.16 -6.36
N ARG A 57 -9.21 -3.02 -5.78
CA ARG A 57 -9.46 -2.90 -4.34
C ARG A 57 -10.91 -2.51 -4.05
N LYS A 58 -11.41 -2.95 -2.91
CA LYS A 58 -12.69 -2.50 -2.36
C LYS A 58 -12.49 -1.32 -1.41
N MET A 59 -12.89 -0.13 -1.86
CA MET A 59 -12.83 1.12 -1.10
C MET A 59 -14.23 1.69 -0.89
N TRP A 60 -14.64 1.88 0.37
CA TRP A 60 -15.96 2.41 0.75
C TRP A 60 -17.15 1.71 0.05
N GLY A 61 -17.06 0.39 -0.13
CA GLY A 61 -18.09 -0.40 -0.79
C GLY A 61 -18.11 -0.30 -2.32
N ARG A 62 -17.13 0.39 -2.92
CA ARG A 62 -16.91 0.47 -4.36
C ARG A 62 -15.63 -0.26 -4.72
N GLU A 63 -15.59 -0.81 -5.93
CA GLU A 63 -14.39 -1.40 -6.49
C GLU A 63 -13.69 -0.33 -7.33
N GLU A 64 -12.39 -0.15 -7.10
CA GLU A 64 -11.53 0.69 -7.92
C GLU A 64 -10.35 -0.16 -8.38
N THR A 65 -10.01 -0.05 -9.65
CA THR A 65 -8.87 -0.73 -10.25
C THR A 65 -7.82 0.29 -10.64
N GLU A 66 -6.61 0.11 -10.15
CA GLU A 66 -5.47 0.98 -10.46
C GLU A 66 -4.32 0.16 -11.03
N GLU A 67 -3.61 0.73 -11.99
CA GLU A 67 -2.35 0.18 -12.47
C GLU A 67 -1.22 0.73 -11.60
N MET A 68 -0.43 -0.19 -11.06
CA MET A 68 0.63 0.09 -10.09
C MET A 68 1.96 -0.44 -10.62
N TRP A 69 3.06 0.19 -10.19
CA TRP A 69 4.40 -0.28 -10.51
C TRP A 69 5.39 -0.03 -9.39
N VAL A 70 6.38 -0.92 -9.29
CA VAL A 70 7.48 -0.77 -8.34
C VAL A 70 8.45 0.29 -8.87
N GLU A 71 8.65 1.37 -8.12
CA GLU A 71 9.60 2.43 -8.45
C GLU A 71 10.99 2.15 -7.87
N THR A 72 11.05 1.74 -6.59
CA THR A 72 12.32 1.46 -5.92
C THR A 72 12.21 0.24 -5.02
N VAL A 73 13.30 -0.53 -4.93
CA VAL A 73 13.46 -1.66 -4.02
C VAL A 73 14.81 -1.55 -3.33
N ASP A 74 14.80 -1.59 -2.00
CA ASP A 74 15.99 -1.74 -1.15
C ASP A 74 15.71 -2.85 -0.14
N ALA A 75 15.79 -4.11 -0.60
CA ALA A 75 15.40 -5.26 0.20
C ALA A 75 16.38 -5.51 1.38
N PRO A 76 15.88 -5.91 2.57
CA PRO A 76 14.48 -5.99 2.99
C PRO A 76 13.97 -4.70 3.67
N ARG A 77 14.60 -3.55 3.43
CA ARG A 77 14.42 -2.31 4.20
C ARG A 77 13.28 -1.43 3.70
N SER A 78 13.12 -1.28 2.38
CA SER A 78 12.06 -0.41 1.84
C SER A 78 11.69 -0.71 0.40
N THR A 79 10.45 -0.39 0.05
CA THR A 79 9.96 -0.37 -1.34
C THR A 79 9.04 0.82 -1.55
N THR A 80 9.06 1.38 -2.76
CA THR A 80 8.14 2.42 -3.19
C THR A 80 7.37 1.94 -4.41
N VAL A 81 6.04 2.03 -4.31
CA VAL A 81 5.09 1.71 -5.37
C VAL A 81 4.39 2.98 -5.80
N ARG A 82 4.20 3.15 -7.11
CA ARG A 82 3.43 4.25 -7.66
C ARG A 82 2.21 3.75 -8.41
N ALA A 83 1.23 4.63 -8.50
CA ALA A 83 0.08 4.48 -9.37
C ALA A 83 -0.33 5.85 -9.92
N GLU A 84 -1.02 5.87 -11.05
CA GLU A 84 -1.63 7.10 -11.58
C GLU A 84 -3.08 6.83 -11.99
N SER A 85 -4.00 7.66 -11.50
CA SER A 85 -5.40 7.60 -11.90
C SER A 85 -6.00 9.00 -12.02
N ARG A 86 -6.62 9.28 -13.18
CA ARG A 86 -7.37 10.52 -13.45
C ARG A 86 -6.58 11.80 -13.11
N GLY A 87 -5.28 11.82 -13.43
CA GLY A 87 -4.37 12.95 -13.17
C GLY A 87 -3.99 13.14 -11.69
N THR A 88 -4.21 12.11 -10.87
CA THR A 88 -3.71 12.01 -9.50
C THR A 88 -2.61 10.98 -9.46
N GLU A 89 -1.47 11.37 -8.92
CA GLU A 89 -0.33 10.50 -8.67
C GLU A 89 -0.43 9.97 -7.25
N TYR A 90 -0.26 8.67 -7.11
CA TYR A 90 -0.19 7.99 -5.82
C TYR A 90 1.21 7.44 -5.61
N VAL A 91 1.70 7.57 -4.39
CA VAL A 91 2.97 7.00 -3.95
C VAL A 91 2.74 6.32 -2.62
N THR A 92 3.08 5.03 -2.55
CA THR A 92 3.06 4.23 -1.33
C THR A 92 4.47 3.77 -1.05
N THR A 93 5.00 4.11 0.11
CA THR A 93 6.33 3.66 0.56
C THR A 93 6.17 2.81 1.81
N TYR A 94 6.67 1.58 1.75
CA TYR A 94 6.84 0.72 2.92
C TYR A 94 8.28 0.82 3.40
N THR A 95 8.47 1.04 4.70
CA THR A 95 9.79 0.99 5.36
C THR A 95 9.72 -0.02 6.51
N LEU A 96 10.72 -0.90 6.57
CA LEU A 96 10.87 -1.90 7.61
C LEU A 96 12.08 -1.57 8.49
N GLU A 97 11.84 -1.47 9.79
CA GLU A 97 12.86 -1.24 10.80
C GLU A 97 12.94 -2.47 11.72
N PRO A 98 14.06 -3.22 11.74
CA PRO A 98 14.24 -4.31 12.68
C PRO A 98 14.20 -3.80 14.13
N LEU A 99 13.47 -4.51 14.98
CA LEU A 99 13.40 -4.31 16.44
C LEU A 99 14.08 -5.48 17.16
N ALA A 100 14.21 -5.39 18.48
CA ALA A 100 14.78 -6.48 19.28
C ALA A 100 13.95 -7.78 19.20
N ASP A 101 12.62 -7.64 19.17
CA ASP A 101 11.66 -8.76 19.21
C ASP A 101 10.68 -8.72 18.01
N GLY A 102 11.15 -8.30 16.83
CA GLY A 102 10.34 -8.27 15.61
C GLY A 102 10.69 -7.15 14.65
N THR A 103 9.69 -6.61 13.95
CA THR A 103 9.87 -5.57 12.93
C THR A 103 8.82 -4.48 13.07
N ARG A 104 9.23 -3.22 12.98
CA ARG A 104 8.30 -2.10 12.75
C ARG A 104 8.14 -1.89 11.26
N ILE A 105 6.91 -2.04 10.76
CA ILE A 105 6.52 -1.63 9.42
C ILE A 105 5.87 -0.25 9.47
N VAL A 106 6.25 0.58 8.51
CA VAL A 106 5.71 1.92 8.28
C VAL A 106 5.19 1.97 6.85
N CYS A 107 3.97 2.47 6.67
CA CYS A 107 3.39 2.79 5.37
C CYS A 107 3.13 4.29 5.29
N ASP A 108 3.88 4.98 4.42
CA ASP A 108 3.64 6.36 4.03
C ASP A 108 2.95 6.38 2.66
N PHE A 109 1.76 6.97 2.60
CA PHE A 109 0.99 7.11 1.38
C PHE A 109 0.77 8.58 1.06
N SER A 110 0.92 8.97 -0.21
CA SER A 110 0.52 10.28 -0.70
C SER A 110 -0.30 10.19 -1.97
N ALA A 111 -1.27 11.09 -2.08
CA ALA A 111 -2.04 11.33 -3.30
C ALA A 111 -1.93 12.81 -3.68
N GLU A 112 -1.39 13.10 -4.85
CA GLU A 112 -1.20 14.46 -5.34
C GLU A 112 -1.87 14.65 -6.70
N THR A 113 -2.69 15.70 -6.82
CA THR A 113 -3.28 16.14 -8.09
C THR A 113 -2.67 17.49 -8.45
N PRO A 114 -1.70 17.56 -9.38
CA PRO A 114 -1.00 18.81 -9.73
C PRO A 114 -1.96 19.87 -10.30
N HIS A 115 -2.84 19.44 -11.21
CA HIS A 115 -3.75 20.30 -11.98
C HIS A 115 -5.24 19.98 -11.71
N PRO A 116 -5.76 20.22 -10.49
CA PRO A 116 -7.12 19.84 -10.15
C PRO A 116 -8.14 20.79 -10.78
N GLY A 117 -9.17 20.22 -11.38
CA GLY A 117 -10.34 20.97 -11.88
C GLY A 117 -11.18 21.58 -10.75
N PRO A 118 -12.13 22.49 -11.05
CA PRO A 118 -12.92 23.18 -10.04
C PRO A 118 -13.68 22.24 -9.09
N ALA A 119 -14.28 21.17 -9.62
CA ALA A 119 -15.01 20.17 -8.83
C ALA A 119 -14.09 19.39 -7.86
N GLN A 120 -12.90 18.99 -8.32
CA GLN A 120 -11.91 18.30 -7.48
C GLN A 120 -11.45 19.19 -6.33
N ARG A 121 -11.25 20.50 -6.57
CA ARG A 121 -10.88 21.46 -5.50
C ARG A 121 -11.97 21.60 -4.44
N VAL A 122 -13.23 21.68 -4.86
CA VAL A 122 -14.37 21.77 -3.94
C VAL A 122 -14.53 20.47 -3.14
N GLY A 123 -14.46 19.31 -3.82
CA GLY A 123 -14.50 18.00 -3.15
C GLY A 123 -13.38 17.85 -2.13
N TRP A 124 -12.17 18.25 -2.49
CA TRP A 124 -11.01 18.28 -1.58
C TRP A 124 -11.27 19.13 -0.33
N PHE A 125 -11.75 20.35 -0.51
CA PHE A 125 -12.03 21.27 0.60
C PHE A 125 -13.09 20.73 1.57
N LEU A 126 -14.15 20.10 1.06
CA LEU A 126 -15.27 19.61 1.87
C LEU A 126 -14.99 18.26 2.53
N PHE A 127 -14.33 17.34 1.81
CA PHE A 127 -14.24 15.93 2.22
C PHE A 127 -12.82 15.43 2.46
N GLY A 128 -11.79 16.23 2.18
CA GLY A 128 -10.38 15.80 2.28
C GLY A 128 -10.00 15.24 3.64
N LYS A 129 -10.46 15.84 4.75
CA LYS A 129 -10.17 15.34 6.12
C LYS A 129 -10.81 13.99 6.43
N ALA A 130 -12.05 13.79 6.00
CA ALA A 130 -12.74 12.52 6.20
C ALA A 130 -12.09 11.42 5.34
N GLY A 131 -11.77 11.75 4.09
CA GLY A 131 -10.99 10.90 3.19
C GLY A 131 -9.66 10.48 3.81
N MET A 132 -8.84 11.44 4.25
CA MET A 132 -7.55 11.17 4.92
C MET A 132 -7.69 10.23 6.12
N LYS A 133 -8.68 10.45 6.99
CA LYS A 133 -8.90 9.58 8.16
C LYS A 133 -9.25 8.16 7.75
N ALA A 134 -10.11 8.02 6.73
CA ALA A 134 -10.51 6.72 6.23
C ALA A 134 -9.37 6.01 5.48
N THR A 135 -8.57 6.71 4.69
CA THR A 135 -7.34 6.17 4.07
C THR A 135 -6.37 5.69 5.14
N ARG A 136 -6.08 6.51 6.17
CA ARG A 136 -5.22 6.09 7.29
C ARG A 136 -5.73 4.83 7.98
N LYS A 137 -7.05 4.72 8.17
CA LYS A 137 -7.66 3.52 8.76
C LYS A 137 -7.48 2.31 7.84
N ALA A 138 -7.74 2.44 6.54
CA ALA A 138 -7.57 1.34 5.59
C ALA A 138 -6.11 0.84 5.58
N LEU A 139 -5.14 1.75 5.55
CA LEU A 139 -3.71 1.38 5.63
C LEU A 139 -3.36 0.69 6.95
N ALA A 140 -3.91 1.15 8.08
CA ALA A 140 -3.70 0.47 9.36
C ALA A 140 -4.31 -0.94 9.38
N ASP A 141 -5.51 -1.10 8.81
CA ASP A 141 -6.15 -2.40 8.68
C ASP A 141 -5.32 -3.33 7.77
N ASP A 142 -4.77 -2.84 6.66
CA ASP A 142 -3.85 -3.58 5.78
C ASP A 142 -2.60 -4.05 6.54
N LEU A 143 -1.98 -3.16 7.34
CA LEU A 143 -0.81 -3.52 8.15
C LEU A 143 -1.14 -4.57 9.22
N ASP A 144 -2.36 -4.56 9.79
CA ASP A 144 -2.81 -5.60 10.72
C ASP A 144 -2.98 -6.96 10.01
N HIS A 145 -3.36 -6.96 8.73
CA HIS A 145 -3.43 -8.18 7.92
C HIS A 145 -2.05 -8.72 7.56
N VAL A 146 -1.12 -7.84 7.17
CA VAL A 146 0.29 -8.19 6.97
C VAL A 146 0.89 -8.78 8.26
N ALA A 147 0.62 -8.15 9.41
CA ALA A 147 1.10 -8.65 10.71
C ALA A 147 0.62 -10.08 10.97
N LYS A 148 -0.68 -10.36 10.79
CA LYS A 148 -1.23 -11.69 10.97
C LYS A 148 -0.58 -12.74 10.07
N ALA A 149 -0.37 -12.41 8.79
CA ALA A 149 0.26 -13.33 7.83
C ALA A 149 1.75 -13.55 8.11
N ALA A 150 2.46 -12.53 8.60
CA ALA A 150 3.87 -12.64 8.97
C ALA A 150 4.08 -13.41 10.29
N GLU A 151 3.18 -13.22 11.27
CA GLU A 151 3.25 -13.85 12.59
C GLU A 151 2.75 -15.31 12.59
N HIS A 152 1.92 -15.69 11.62
CA HIS A 152 1.56 -17.09 11.43
C HIS A 152 2.70 -17.80 10.68
N VAL A 153 3.51 -18.52 11.45
CA VAL A 153 4.34 -19.61 10.93
C VAL A 153 3.44 -20.84 10.87
N GLU A 154 3.17 -21.37 9.69
CA GLU A 154 2.68 -22.75 9.60
C GLU A 154 3.83 -23.63 10.13
N ASP A 155 3.66 -24.15 11.35
CA ASP A 155 4.42 -25.32 11.78
C ASP A 155 4.11 -26.42 10.74
N GLU A 156 5.13 -26.82 9.98
CA GLU A 156 5.08 -27.87 8.94
C GLU A 156 4.38 -29.16 9.40
#